data_AF-A0A956JV95-F1
#
_entry.id   AF-A0A956JV95-F1
#
_cell.length_a   1.000
_cell.length_b   1.000
_cell.length_c   1.000
_cell.angle_alpha   90.00
_cell.angle_beta   90.00
_cell.angle_gamma   90.00
#
_symmetry.space_group_name_H-M   'P 1'
#
loop_
_entity.id
_entity.type
_entity.pdbx_description
1 polymer ?
#
loop_
_entity_poly.entity_id
_entity_poly.type
_entity_poly.pdbx_seq_one_letter_code
_entity_poly.pdbx_strand_id
1 'polypeptide(L)'
;MPARPRAHLIYGLVDLAFAALYAYLILALAPTRSGLIRAVVLLVAALLAAGGAGMISGKPWGEKLARAACITLIVGCVALIVALAASAAYLHGIYDGIGQAGSAIALICAALAIELVGLLPALQLAYLRRLRLAGAGASSAAPAKPAAAKPVPAKPEPETDDAPEAA
;
A
#
# COMPACT_ATOMS: atom_id res chain seq x y z
N MET A 1 -19.39 16.05 5.51
CA MET A 1 -18.28 15.26 4.91
C MET A 1 -17.86 14.21 5.92
N PRO A 2 -17.84 12.91 5.58
CA PRO A 2 -17.36 11.88 6.50
C PRO A 2 -15.92 12.22 6.91
N ALA A 3 -15.62 12.12 8.22
CA ALA A 3 -14.31 12.42 8.74
C ALA A 3 -13.27 11.55 8.01
N ARG A 4 -12.40 12.19 7.21
CA ARG A 4 -11.32 11.47 6.53
C ARG A 4 -10.46 10.80 7.60
N PRO A 5 -10.15 9.49 7.48
CA PRO A 5 -9.33 8.81 8.46
C PRO A 5 -7.97 9.52 8.52
N ARG A 6 -7.59 10.02 9.70
CA ARG A 6 -6.35 10.78 9.96
C ARG A 6 -5.10 10.11 9.40
N ALA A 7 -5.12 8.77 9.30
CA ALA A 7 -4.06 7.96 8.71
C ALA A 7 -3.70 8.36 7.27
N HIS A 8 -4.66 8.71 6.40
CA HIS A 8 -4.36 9.08 5.01
C HIS A 8 -3.50 10.35 4.92
N LEU A 9 -3.69 11.29 5.86
CA LEU A 9 -2.88 12.51 5.93
C LEU A 9 -1.47 12.19 6.44
N ILE A 10 -1.34 11.33 7.46
CA ILE A 10 -0.04 10.94 8.01
C ILE A 10 0.79 10.24 6.94
N TYR A 11 0.27 9.20 6.28
CA TYR A 11 1.01 8.51 5.22
C TYR A 11 1.30 9.41 4.01
N GLY A 12 0.40 10.32 3.66
CA GLY A 12 0.64 11.29 2.59
C GLY A 12 1.76 12.28 2.90
N LEU A 13 1.83 12.77 4.14
CA LEU A 13 2.92 13.62 4.60
C LEU A 13 4.25 12.87 4.65
N VAL A 14 4.22 11.62 5.12
CA VAL A 14 5.40 10.76 5.15
C VAL A 14 5.92 10.51 3.72
N ASP A 15 5.06 10.16 2.76
CA ASP A 15 5.45 9.98 1.36
C ASP A 15 6.09 11.25 0.76
N LEU A 16 5.54 12.43 1.07
CA LEU A 16 6.12 13.71 0.66
C LEU A 16 7.48 13.98 1.30
N ALA A 17 7.63 13.69 2.59
CA ALA A 17 8.90 13.85 3.30
C ALA A 17 9.97 12.93 2.70
N PHE A 18 9.63 11.68 2.39
CA PHE A 18 10.54 10.74 1.72
C PHE A 18 10.86 11.16 0.29
N ALA A 19 9.89 11.65 -0.48
CA ALA A 19 10.14 12.19 -1.81
C ALA A 19 11.15 13.34 -1.77
N ALA A 20 10.97 14.28 -0.82
CA ALA A 20 11.87 15.40 -0.61
C ALA A 20 13.26 14.93 -0.16
N LEU A 21 13.33 13.97 0.78
CA LEU A 21 14.58 13.40 1.25
C LEU A 21 15.36 12.71 0.11
N TYR A 22 14.70 11.86 -0.69
CA TYR A 22 15.34 11.19 -1.82
C TYR A 22 15.79 12.17 -2.90
N ALA A 23 14.97 13.18 -3.21
CA ALA A 23 15.36 14.25 -4.12
C ALA A 23 16.58 15.04 -3.59
N TYR A 24 16.62 15.32 -2.29
CA TYR A 24 17.77 15.98 -1.67
C TYR A 24 19.03 15.10 -1.73
N LEU A 25 18.94 13.83 -1.33
CA LEU A 25 20.07 12.90 -1.35
C LEU A 25 20.67 12.74 -2.75
N ILE A 26 19.84 12.62 -3.79
CA ILE A 26 20.32 12.45 -5.16
C ILE A 26 20.89 13.74 -5.77
N LEU A 27 20.38 14.90 -5.39
CA LEU A 27 20.82 16.18 -5.96
C LEU A 27 22.00 16.79 -5.20
N ALA A 28 22.08 16.59 -3.89
CA ALA A 28 23.08 17.21 -3.03
C ALA A 28 24.22 16.27 -2.62
N LEU A 29 23.92 15.00 -2.31
CA LEU A 29 24.90 14.08 -1.71
C LEU A 29 25.54 13.12 -2.71
N ALA A 30 24.78 12.67 -3.71
CA ALA A 30 25.23 11.66 -4.66
C ALA A 30 25.43 12.26 -6.05
N PRO A 31 26.62 12.84 -6.37
CA PRO A 31 26.98 13.20 -7.73
C PRO A 31 27.21 11.92 -8.56
N THR A 32 26.11 11.24 -8.90
CA THR A 32 26.15 10.07 -9.78
C THR A 32 26.42 10.53 -11.20
N ARG A 33 27.46 9.96 -11.82
CA ARG A 33 27.76 10.16 -13.26
C ARG A 33 26.75 9.44 -14.16
N SER A 34 26.00 8.47 -13.64
CA SER A 34 24.99 7.75 -14.41
C SER A 34 23.67 8.53 -14.44
N GLY A 35 23.34 9.06 -15.61
CA GLY A 35 22.05 9.72 -15.84
C GLY A 35 20.86 8.78 -15.61
N LEU A 36 21.03 7.48 -15.88
CA LEU A 36 19.98 6.46 -15.69
C LEU A 36 19.60 6.28 -14.22
N ILE A 37 20.59 6.13 -13.33
CA ILE A 37 20.34 5.98 -11.89
C ILE A 37 19.63 7.22 -11.35
N ARG A 38 20.10 8.40 -11.77
CA ARG A 38 19.47 9.67 -11.40
C ARG A 38 18.01 9.75 -11.87
N ALA A 39 17.73 9.36 -13.12
CA ALA A 39 16.37 9.35 -13.66
C ALA A 39 15.46 8.39 -12.90
N VAL A 40 15.94 7.18 -12.57
CA VAL A 40 15.16 6.18 -11.81
C VAL A 40 14.82 6.70 -10.40
N VAL A 41 15.79 7.26 -9.69
CA VAL A 41 15.56 7.81 -8.34
C VAL A 41 14.60 9.00 -8.38
N LEU A 42 14.75 9.90 -9.35
CA LEU A 42 13.84 11.03 -9.54
C LEU A 42 12.42 10.56 -9.90
N LEU A 43 12.29 9.52 -10.73
CA LEU A 43 11.00 8.93 -11.05
C LEU A 43 10.32 8.35 -9.81
N VAL A 44 11.08 7.64 -8.97
CA VAL A 44 10.57 7.11 -7.69
C VAL A 44 10.14 8.26 -6.76
N ALA A 45 10.96 9.30 -6.62
CA ALA A 45 10.62 10.48 -5.83
C ALA A 45 9.36 11.19 -6.36
N ALA A 46 9.22 11.30 -7.68
CA ALA A 46 8.03 11.88 -8.32
C ALA A 46 6.77 11.02 -8.07
N LEU A 47 6.89 9.68 -8.12
CA LEU A 47 5.80 8.77 -7.82
C LEU A 47 5.36 8.85 -6.35
N LEU A 48 6.30 8.95 -5.40
CA LEU A 48 6.02 9.20 -3.98
C LEU A 48 5.32 10.54 -3.77
N ALA A 49 5.84 11.62 -4.36
CA ALA A 49 5.24 12.94 -4.25
C ALA A 49 3.81 12.96 -4.82
N ALA A 50 3.61 12.38 -6.00
CA ALA A 50 2.29 12.29 -6.63
C ALA A 50 1.32 11.40 -5.85
N GLY A 51 1.80 10.28 -5.31
CA GLY A 51 1.03 9.40 -4.41
C GLY A 51 0.62 10.11 -3.13
N GLY A 52 1.56 10.74 -2.43
CA GLY A 52 1.32 11.49 -1.20
C GLY A 52 0.35 12.66 -1.42
N ALA A 53 0.55 13.46 -2.46
CA ALA A 53 -0.36 14.54 -2.83
C ALA A 53 -1.77 14.02 -3.19
N GLY A 54 -1.86 12.89 -3.89
CA GLY A 54 -3.11 12.22 -4.20
C GLY A 54 -3.88 11.74 -2.96
N MET A 55 -3.16 11.18 -1.98
CA MET A 55 -3.73 10.73 -0.70
C MET A 55 -4.22 11.91 0.15
N ILE A 56 -3.46 13.00 0.23
CA ILE A 56 -3.87 14.23 0.93
C ILE A 56 -5.12 14.83 0.27
N SER A 57 -5.15 14.85 -1.06
CA SER A 57 -6.32 15.30 -1.84
C SER A 57 -7.54 14.39 -1.66
N GLY A 58 -7.36 13.15 -1.19
CA GLY A 58 -8.41 12.16 -1.03
C GLY A 58 -8.91 11.59 -2.36
N LYS A 59 -8.07 11.59 -3.40
CA LYS A 59 -8.44 11.06 -4.73
C LYS A 59 -8.12 9.56 -4.82
N PRO A 60 -8.98 8.73 -5.44
CA PRO A 60 -8.81 7.27 -5.47
C PRO A 60 -7.60 6.80 -6.30
N TRP A 61 -7.09 7.63 -7.21
CA TRP A 61 -5.87 7.33 -7.95
C TRP A 61 -4.61 7.46 -7.08
N GLY A 62 -4.65 8.28 -6.01
CA GLY A 62 -3.53 8.47 -5.09
C GLY A 62 -3.14 7.17 -4.39
N GLU A 63 -4.12 6.37 -3.96
CA GLU A 63 -3.86 5.07 -3.33
C GLU A 63 -3.19 4.08 -4.31
N LYS A 64 -3.63 4.07 -5.57
CA LYS A 64 -3.03 3.20 -6.60
C LYS A 64 -1.58 3.58 -6.87
N LEU A 65 -1.29 4.88 -6.97
CA LEU A 65 0.07 5.39 -7.18
C LEU A 65 0.97 5.11 -5.98
N ALA A 66 0.49 5.40 -4.76
CA ALA A 66 1.25 5.14 -3.54
C ALA A 66 1.59 3.65 -3.39
N ARG A 67 0.65 2.76 -3.75
CA ARG A 67 0.89 1.32 -3.77
C ARG A 67 1.95 0.92 -4.79
N ALA A 68 1.86 1.45 -6.02
CA ALA A 68 2.86 1.20 -7.05
C ALA A 68 4.25 1.66 -6.59
N ALA A 69 4.35 2.88 -6.05
CA ALA A 69 5.58 3.43 -5.50
C ALA A 69 6.16 2.55 -4.37
N CYS A 70 5.34 2.10 -3.42
CA CYS A 70 5.76 1.20 -2.34
C CYS A 70 6.29 -0.13 -2.88
N ILE A 71 5.61 -0.74 -3.86
CA ILE A 71 6.06 -1.99 -4.47
C ILE A 71 7.40 -1.79 -5.19
N THR A 72 7.53 -0.72 -5.98
CA THR A 72 8.78 -0.39 -6.67
C THR A 72 9.93 -0.16 -5.69
N LEU A 73 9.69 0.53 -4.57
CA LEU A 73 10.69 0.72 -3.52
C LEU A 73 11.10 -0.60 -2.87
N ILE A 74 10.15 -1.48 -2.53
CA ILE A 74 10.45 -2.79 -1.94
C ILE A 74 11.27 -3.65 -2.92
N VAL A 75 10.87 -3.71 -4.20
CA VAL A 75 11.61 -4.45 -5.22
C VAL A 75 13.02 -3.88 -5.39
N GLY A 76 13.15 -2.55 -5.46
CA GLY A 76 14.45 -1.88 -5.51
C GLY A 76 15.32 -2.15 -4.28
N CYS A 77 14.73 -2.15 -3.09
CA CYS A 77 15.41 -2.49 -1.84
C CYS A 77 15.93 -3.93 -1.85
N VAL A 78 15.11 -4.89 -2.30
CA VAL A 78 15.54 -6.30 -2.43
C VAL A 78 16.68 -6.42 -3.43
N ALA A 79 16.56 -5.78 -4.60
CA ALA A 79 17.63 -5.78 -5.61
C ALA A 79 18.93 -5.18 -5.06
N LEU A 80 18.85 -4.09 -4.30
CA LEU A 80 20.00 -3.46 -3.66
C LEU A 80 20.66 -4.39 -2.63
N ILE A 81 19.87 -5.06 -1.79
CA ILE A 81 20.39 -6.03 -0.80
C ILE A 81 21.10 -7.18 -1.52
N VAL A 82 20.51 -7.73 -2.59
CA VAL A 82 21.14 -8.79 -3.38
C VAL A 82 22.46 -8.32 -3.99
N ALA A 83 22.50 -7.10 -4.54
CA ALA A 83 23.73 -6.52 -5.09
C ALA A 83 24.81 -6.30 -4.01
N LEU A 84 24.43 -5.81 -2.82
CA LEU A 84 25.33 -5.64 -1.69
C LEU A 84 25.85 -6.97 -1.16
N ALA A 85 24.99 -7.99 -1.06
CA ALA A 85 25.39 -9.33 -0.64
C ALA A 85 26.35 -9.98 -1.66
N ALA A 86 26.07 -9.84 -2.96
CA ALA A 86 26.97 -10.31 -4.01
C ALA A 86 28.33 -9.59 -3.96
N SER A 87 28.32 -8.27 -3.74
CA SER A 87 29.54 -7.47 -3.57
C SER A 87 30.34 -7.88 -2.33
N ALA A 88 29.64 -8.13 -1.22
CA ALA A 88 30.24 -8.60 0.03
C ALA A 88 30.90 -9.97 -0.15
N ALA A 89 30.22 -10.92 -0.80
CA ALA A 89 30.75 -12.25 -1.09
C ALA A 89 31.99 -12.18 -2.00
N TYR A 90 31.94 -11.32 -3.03
CA TYR A 90 33.07 -11.11 -3.93
C TYR A 90 34.28 -10.48 -3.21
N LEU A 91 34.05 -9.45 -2.40
CA LEU A 91 35.10 -8.80 -1.61
C LEU A 91 35.77 -9.78 -0.65
N HIS A 92 34.96 -10.57 0.05
CA HIS A 92 35.46 -11.56 0.99
C HIS A 92 36.28 -12.66 0.28
N GLY A 93 35.84 -13.11 -0.90
CA GLY A 93 36.52 -14.17 -1.64
C GLY A 93 37.88 -13.79 -2.23
N ILE A 94 38.08 -12.52 -2.61
CA ILE A 94 39.31 -12.09 -3.30
C ILE A 94 40.29 -11.38 -2.37
N TYR A 95 39.79 -10.60 -1.42
CA TYR A 95 40.62 -9.67 -0.64
C TYR A 95 40.88 -10.13 0.80
N ASP A 96 40.47 -11.35 1.16
CA ASP A 96 40.69 -11.98 2.46
C ASP A 96 40.45 -11.02 3.65
N GLY A 97 41.48 -10.68 4.44
CA GLY A 97 41.37 -9.79 5.59
C GLY A 97 40.86 -8.36 5.27
N ILE A 98 41.24 -7.78 4.13
CA ILE A 98 40.69 -6.48 3.68
C ILE A 98 39.24 -6.67 3.21
N GLY A 99 38.95 -7.81 2.59
CA GLY A 99 37.61 -8.21 2.16
C GLY A 99 36.60 -8.29 3.31
N GLN A 100 37.06 -8.71 4.50
CA GLN A 100 36.22 -8.81 5.70
C GLN A 100 35.66 -7.44 6.12
N ALA A 101 36.47 -6.38 6.16
CA ALA A 101 35.99 -5.04 6.48
C ALA A 101 34.98 -4.52 5.43
N GLY A 102 35.27 -4.73 4.14
CA GLY A 102 34.36 -4.35 3.04
C GLY A 102 33.01 -5.07 3.11
N SER A 103 33.01 -6.37 3.40
CA SER A 103 31.79 -7.15 3.57
C SER A 103 30.94 -6.69 4.76
N ALA A 104 31.58 -6.33 5.88
CA ALA A 104 30.88 -5.81 7.05
C ALA A 104 30.18 -4.47 6.73
N ILE A 105 30.87 -3.57 6.04
CA ILE A 105 30.28 -2.30 5.59
C ILE A 105 29.11 -2.55 4.63
N ALA A 106 29.24 -3.48 3.68
CA ALA A 106 28.17 -3.82 2.76
C ALA A 106 26.92 -4.37 3.49
N LEU A 107 27.10 -5.21 4.50
CA LEU A 107 26.00 -5.72 5.33
C LEU A 107 25.34 -4.61 6.16
N ILE A 108 26.13 -3.68 6.72
CA ILE A 108 25.61 -2.50 7.42
C ILE A 108 24.77 -1.64 6.45
N CYS A 109 25.28 -1.39 5.25
CA CYS A 109 24.53 -0.67 4.21
C CYS A 109 23.24 -1.39 3.82
N ALA A 110 23.24 -2.72 3.77
CA ALA A 110 22.04 -3.51 3.49
C ALA A 110 21.01 -3.39 4.62
N ALA A 111 21.44 -3.45 5.88
CA ALA A 111 20.57 -3.24 7.04
C ALA A 111 19.96 -1.83 7.03
N LEU A 112 20.78 -0.81 6.77
CA LEU A 112 20.30 0.58 6.62
C LEU A 112 19.33 0.74 5.45
N ALA A 113 19.55 0.04 4.33
CA ALA A 113 18.61 0.05 3.21
C ALA A 113 17.26 -0.57 3.60
N ILE A 114 17.27 -1.68 4.35
CA ILE A 114 16.04 -2.29 4.87
C ILE A 114 15.30 -1.30 5.77
N GLU A 115 16.00 -0.66 6.70
CA GLU A 115 15.40 0.27 7.66
C GLU A 115 14.85 1.53 6.99
N LEU A 116 15.66 2.19 6.15
CA LEU A 116 15.32 3.47 5.53
C LEU A 116 14.39 3.33 4.32
N VAL A 117 14.58 2.30 3.50
CA VAL A 117 13.88 2.15 2.21
C VAL A 117 12.81 1.07 2.26
N GLY A 118 13.02 -0.02 3.01
CA GLY A 118 12.13 -1.18 3.03
C GLY A 118 11.01 -1.08 4.07
N LEU A 119 11.32 -0.68 5.30
CA LEU A 119 10.43 -0.82 6.45
C LEU A 119 9.18 0.02 6.31
N LEU A 120 9.34 1.29 5.94
CA LEU A 120 8.24 2.24 5.84
C LEU A 120 7.21 1.90 4.75
N PRO A 121 7.60 1.64 3.47
CA PRO A 121 6.64 1.22 2.46
C PRO A 121 6.03 -0.15 2.77
N ALA A 122 6.74 -1.05 3.46
CA ALA A 122 6.16 -2.31 3.92
C ALA A 122 5.03 -2.08 4.94
N LEU A 123 5.23 -1.18 5.91
CA LEU A 123 4.20 -0.80 6.88
C LEU A 123 3.00 -0.13 6.20
N GLN A 124 3.24 0.79 5.27
CA GLN A 124 2.18 1.45 4.49
C GLN A 124 1.37 0.43 3.67
N LEU A 125 2.04 -0.51 3.00
CA LEU A 125 1.38 -1.55 2.23
C LEU A 125 0.57 -2.51 3.12
N ALA A 126 1.09 -2.87 4.30
CA ALA A 126 0.38 -3.67 5.29
C ALA A 126 -0.87 -2.95 5.81
N TYR A 127 -0.77 -1.64 6.06
CA TYR A 127 -1.89 -0.81 6.49
C TYR A 127 -2.99 -0.73 5.41
N LEU A 128 -2.62 -0.41 4.16
CA LEU A 128 -3.56 -0.36 3.04
C LEU A 128 -4.26 -1.71 2.80
N ARG A 129 -3.55 -2.83 2.98
CA ARG A 129 -4.13 -4.17 2.93
C ARG A 129 -5.17 -4.38 4.03
N ARG A 130 -4.87 -4.01 5.29
CA ARG A 130 -5.80 -4.15 6.41
C ARG A 130 -7.08 -3.34 6.22
N LEU A 131 -6.98 -2.11 5.73
CA LEU A 131 -8.15 -1.28 5.41
C LEU A 131 -9.05 -1.93 4.36
N ARG A 132 -8.46 -2.50 3.31
CA ARG A 132 -9.22 -3.16 2.24
C ARG A 132 -9.97 -4.39 2.74
N LEU A 133 -9.34 -5.19 3.60
CA LEU A 133 -9.96 -6.37 4.20
C LEU A 133 -11.11 -5.98 5.15
N ALA A 134 -10.91 -4.96 5.98
CA ALA A 134 -11.95 -4.44 6.87
C ALA A 134 -13.17 -3.91 6.08
N GLY A 135 -12.93 -3.19 4.98
CA GLY A 135 -13.99 -2.71 4.10
C GLY A 135 -14.74 -3.83 3.36
N ALA A 136 -14.04 -4.88 2.93
CA ALA A 136 -14.65 -6.04 2.28
C ALA A 136 -15.56 -6.83 3.24
N GLY A 137 -15.15 -7.00 4.50
CA GLY A 137 -15.96 -7.65 5.53
C GLY A 137 -17.25 -6.89 5.85
N ALA A 138 -17.18 -5.56 5.95
CA ALA A 138 -18.35 -4.72 6.17
C ALA A 138 -19.36 -4.76 5.01
N SER A 139 -18.87 -4.84 3.76
CA SER A 139 -19.72 -4.96 2.58
C SER A 139 -20.41 -6.33 2.49
N SER A 140 -19.82 -7.39 3.06
CA SER A 140 -20.44 -8.72 3.13
C SER A 140 -21.48 -8.84 4.25
N ALA A 141 -21.44 -7.95 5.25
CA ALA A 141 -22.40 -7.90 6.36
C ALA A 141 -23.59 -6.96 6.09
N ALA A 142 -23.69 -6.38 4.88
CA ALA A 142 -24.87 -5.63 4.47
C ALA A 142 -26.10 -6.54 4.60
N PRO A 143 -27.13 -6.15 5.36
CA PRO A 143 -28.26 -7.01 5.67
C PRO A 143 -28.88 -7.47 4.36
N ALA A 144 -28.95 -8.79 4.18
CA ALA A 144 -29.66 -9.40 3.06
C ALA A 144 -31.01 -8.69 2.97
N LYS A 145 -31.21 -7.95 1.87
CA LYS A 145 -32.44 -7.22 1.58
C LYS A 145 -33.60 -8.13 1.98
N PRO A 146 -34.44 -7.76 2.98
CA PRO A 146 -35.41 -8.69 3.55
C PRO A 146 -36.18 -9.27 2.38
N ALA A 147 -36.04 -10.59 2.19
CA ALA A 147 -36.73 -11.29 1.12
C ALA A 147 -38.19 -10.89 1.24
N ALA A 148 -38.68 -10.17 0.22
CA ALA A 148 -40.01 -9.58 0.20
C ALA A 148 -40.98 -10.63 0.74
N ALA A 149 -41.54 -10.35 1.92
CA ALA A 149 -42.43 -11.26 2.60
C ALA A 149 -43.49 -11.69 1.60
N LYS A 150 -43.58 -13.00 1.32
CA LYS A 150 -44.64 -13.53 0.46
C LYS A 150 -45.96 -12.95 0.98
N PRO A 151 -46.79 -12.33 0.11
CA PRO A 151 -48.07 -11.80 0.54
C PRO A 151 -48.84 -12.92 1.21
N VAL A 152 -49.22 -12.69 2.48
CA VAL A 152 -50.05 -13.61 3.24
C VAL A 152 -51.34 -13.81 2.43
N PRO A 153 -51.71 -15.04 2.05
CA PRO A 153 -52.93 -15.28 1.29
C PRO A 153 -54.11 -14.75 2.10
N ALA A 154 -54.91 -13.90 1.47
CA ALA A 154 -56.11 -13.33 2.06
C ALA A 154 -56.97 -14.46 2.61
N LYS A 155 -57.37 -14.31 3.88
CA LYS A 155 -58.26 -15.23 4.57
C LYS A 155 -59.56 -15.32 3.75
N PRO A 156 -60.01 -16.51 3.32
CA PRO A 156 -61.27 -16.64 2.57
C PRO A 156 -62.42 -16.13 3.44
N GLU A 157 -63.20 -15.23 2.88
CA GLU A 157 -64.41 -14.71 3.50
C GLU A 157 -65.39 -15.86 3.75
N PRO A 158 -66.15 -15.82 4.87
CA PRO A 158 -67.09 -16.87 5.21
C PRO A 158 -68.22 -16.91 4.18
N GLU A 159 -68.29 -18.03 3.48
CA GLU A 159 -69.38 -18.46 2.62
C GLU A 159 -70.68 -18.44 3.43
N THR A 160 -71.53 -17.45 3.17
CA THR A 160 -72.89 -17.38 3.73
C THR A 160 -73.71 -18.48 3.11
N ASP A 161 -73.89 -19.54 3.90
CA ASP A 161 -74.78 -20.67 3.69
C ASP A 161 -76.24 -20.17 3.78
N ASP A 162 -76.76 -19.61 2.67
CA ASP A 162 -78.18 -19.33 2.52
C ASP A 162 -78.89 -20.65 2.19
N ALA A 163 -79.37 -21.28 3.26
CA ALA A 163 -80.27 -22.42 3.24
C ALA A 163 -81.62 -22.08 2.57
N PRO A 164 -82.32 -23.08 2.00
CA PRO A 164 -83.59 -22.89 1.32
C PRO A 164 -84.77 -23.02 2.29
N GLU A 165 -85.72 -22.09 2.23
CA GLU A 165 -87.05 -22.24 2.84
C GLU A 165 -88.06 -21.62 1.85
N ALA A 166 -88.65 -22.39 0.93
CA ALA A 166 -89.76 -23.32 1.10
C ALA A 166 -91.06 -22.64 1.58
N ALA A 167 -91.92 -22.26 0.62
CA ALA A 167 -93.36 -22.62 0.50
C ALA A 167 -94.12 -21.56 -0.31
#